data_AF-A0A5C7UF27-F1
#
_entry.id   AF-A0A5C7UF27-F1
#
_cell.length_a   1.000
_cell.length_b   1.000
_cell.length_c   1.000
_cell.angle_alpha   90.00
_cell.angle_beta   90.00
_cell.angle_gamma   90.00
#
_symmetry.space_group_name_H-M   'P 1'
#
loop_
_entity.id
_entity.type
_entity.pdbx_description
1 polymer ?
#
loop_
_entity_poly.entity_id
_entity_poly.type
_entity_poly.pdbx_seq_one_letter_code
_entity_poly.pdbx_strand_id
1 'polypeptide(L)' 'MFVELNLSTGKRIFINVNQINNFFESRDNVVVVCQNGEEDVFRVTESYEQVKEIITKKIEENASRRN' A
#
# COMPACT_ATOMS: atom_id res chain seq x y z
N MET A 1 5.32 10.87 -1.51
CA MET A 1 4.03 11.02 -0.81
C MET A 1 3.79 9.73 -0.04
N PHE A 2 3.22 9.77 1.17
CA PHE A 2 3.08 8.57 2.01
C PHE A 2 1.61 8.21 2.29
N VAL A 3 1.32 6.92 2.40
CA VAL A 3 0.06 6.35 2.91
C VAL A 3 0.34 5.72 4.26
N GLU A 4 -0.43 6.08 5.28
CA GLU A 4 -0.41 5.42 6.59
C GLU A 4 -1.37 4.23 6.57
N LEU A 5 -0.89 3.03 6.94
CA LEU A 5 -1.73 1.84 7.11
C LEU A 5 -1.59 1.26 8.52
N ASN A 6 -2.68 0.72 9.05
CA ASN A 6 -2.69 0.01 10.32
C ASN A 6 -2.42 -1.49 10.09
N LEU A 7 -1.43 -2.01 10.80
CA LEU A 7 -1.14 -3.44 10.80
C LEU A 7 -2.01 -4.16 11.81
N SER A 8 -2.24 -5.45 11.57
CA SER A 8 -2.92 -6.35 12.51
C SER A 8 -2.23 -6.43 13.88
N THR A 9 -0.96 -5.98 13.97
CA THR A 9 -0.17 -5.90 15.21
C THR A 9 -0.42 -4.62 16.02
N GLY A 10 -1.29 -3.71 15.54
CA GLY A 10 -1.50 -2.38 16.11
C GLY A 10 -0.36 -1.39 15.77
N LYS A 11 0.66 -1.83 15.03
CA LYS A 11 1.71 -0.97 14.49
C LYS A 11 1.19 -0.22 13.26
N ARG A 12 1.76 0.96 13.02
CA ARG A 12 1.46 1.78 11.85
C ARG A 12 2.67 1.79 10.93
N ILE A 13 2.42 1.68 9.64
CA ILE A 13 3.45 1.75 8.61
C ILE A 13 3.17 2.91 7.67
N PHE A 14 4.23 3.48 7.11
CA PHE A 14 4.15 4.50 6.08
C PHE A 14 4.71 3.95 4.79
N ILE A 15 3.86 3.80 3.77
CA ILE A 15 4.26 3.32 2.46
C ILE A 15 4.48 4.52 1.55
N ASN A 16 5.63 4.56 0.87
CA ASN A 16 5.89 5.58 -0.14
C ASN A 16 5.26 5.19 -1.48
N VAL A 17 4.13 5.81 -1.81
CA VAL A 17 3.38 5.47 -3.03
C VAL A 17 4.12 5.78 -4.33
N ASN A 18 5.19 6.59 -4.26
CA ASN A 18 6.03 6.87 -5.43
C ASN A 18 6.99 5.72 -5.76
N GLN A 19 7.22 4.80 -4.81
CA GLN A 19 8.12 3.67 -4.96
C GLN A 19 7.37 2.37 -5.19
N ILE A 20 6.03 2.37 -5.04
CA ILE A 20 5.21 1.18 -5.30
C ILE A 20 5.20 0.92 -6.80
N ASN A 21 5.83 -0.18 -7.19
CA ASN A 21 5.77 -0.68 -8.56
C ASN A 21 4.54 -1.58 -8.75
N ASN A 22 4.19 -2.35 -7.72
CA ASN A 22 3.06 -3.27 -7.75
C ASN A 22 2.55 -3.56 -6.33
N PHE A 23 1.27 -3.92 -6.20
CA PHE A 23 0.69 -4.42 -4.96
C PHE A 23 -0.35 -5.51 -5.23
N PHE A 24 -0.41 -6.53 -4.37
CA PHE A 24 -1.34 -7.66 -4.56
C PHE A 24 -1.82 -8.24 -3.23
N GLU A 25 -3.00 -8.87 -3.28
CA GLU A 25 -3.59 -9.61 -2.16
C GLU A 25 -2.93 -10.97 -2.03
N SER A 26 -2.59 -11.33 -0.80
CA SER A 26 -2.37 -12.72 -0.41
C SER A 26 -3.40 -13.12 0.64
N ARG A 27 -3.61 -14.43 0.81
CA ARG A 27 -4.57 -14.99 1.77
C ARG A 27 -4.35 -14.36 3.16
N ASP A 28 -5.44 -14.07 3.87
CA ASP A 28 -5.46 -13.48 5.22
C ASP A 28 -5.25 -11.96 5.38
N ASN A 29 -5.81 -11.12 4.49
CA ASN A 29 -5.66 -9.65 4.52
C ASN A 29 -4.17 -9.23 4.53
N VAL A 30 -3.39 -9.92 3.71
CA VAL A 30 -1.98 -9.64 3.53
C VAL A 30 -1.81 -8.85 2.25
N VAL A 31 -1.20 -7.68 2.37
CA VAL A 31 -0.86 -6.79 1.26
C VAL A 31 0.63 -6.93 1.02
N VAL A 32 1.00 -7.35 -0.18
CA VAL A 32 2.39 -7.32 -0.63
C VAL A 32 2.61 -6.05 -1.42
N VAL A 33 3.64 -5.29 -1.09
CA VAL A 33 4.01 -4.04 -1.74
C VAL A 33 5.42 -4.18 -2.26
N CYS A 34 5.59 -4.08 -3.58
CA CYS A 34 6.92 -4.09 -4.18
C CYS A 34 7.44 -2.65 -4.29
N GLN A 35 8.50 -2.33 -3.54
CA GLN A 35 9.18 -1.03 -3.56
C GLN A 35 10.66 -1.18 -3.91
N ASN A 36 11.12 -0.46 -4.94
CA ASN A 36 12.52 -0.50 -5.40
C ASN A 36 13.08 -1.90 -5.73
N GLY A 37 12.22 -2.88 -6.04
CA GLY A 37 12.65 -4.27 -6.30
C GLY A 37 12.71 -5.16 -5.06
N GLU A 38 12.38 -4.63 -3.88
CA GLU A 38 12.15 -5.41 -2.67
C GLU A 38 10.63 -5.62 -2.48
N GLU A 39 10.26 -6.78 -1.96
CA GLU A 39 8.87 -7.13 -1.65
C GLU A 39 8.66 -7.02 -0.15
N ASP A 40 7.84 -6.06 0.27
CA ASP A 40 7.40 -5.93 1.64
C ASP A 40 6.02 -6.58 1.82
N VAL A 41 5.89 -7.41 2.85
CA VAL A 41 4.64 -8.11 3.16
C VAL A 41 4.04 -7.55 4.44
N PHE A 42 2.84 -6.99 4.34
CA PHE A 42 2.13 -6.36 5.44
C PHE A 42 0.81 -7.07 5.71
N ARG A 43 0.59 -7.46 6.97
CA ARG A 43 -0.74 -7.90 7.40
C ARG A 43 -1.51 -6.69 7.94
N VAL A 44 -2.59 -6.33 7.25
CA VAL A 44 -3.39 -5.15 7.55
C VAL A 44 -4.65 -5.52 8.34
N THR A 45 -5.18 -4.57 9.11
CA THR A 45 -6.47 -4.74 9.79
C THR A 45 -7.66 -4.49 8.88
N GLU A 46 -7.49 -3.55 7.96
CA GLU A 46 -8.46 -3.14 6.95
C GLU A 46 -8.62 -4.24 5.89
N SER A 47 -9.75 -4.26 5.17
CA SER A 47 -9.90 -5.22 4.08
C SER A 47 -8.93 -4.90 2.96
N TYR A 48 -8.49 -5.93 2.22
CA TYR A 48 -7.64 -5.73 1.05
C TYR A 48 -8.22 -4.71 0.07
N GLU A 49 -9.53 -4.75 -0.19
CA GLU A 49 -10.21 -3.80 -1.09
C GLU A 49 -10.07 -2.34 -0.63
N GLN A 50 -10.21 -2.08 0.67
CA GLN A 50 -10.03 -0.74 1.24
C GLN A 50 -8.58 -0.26 1.08
N VAL A 51 -7.61 -1.11 1.42
CA VAL A 51 -6.19 -0.76 1.28
C VAL A 51 -5.82 -0.53 -0.18
N LYS A 52 -6.32 -1.37 -1.08
CA LYS A 52 -6.18 -1.22 -2.53
C LYS A 52 -6.73 0.11 -3.02
N GLU A 53 -7.94 0.50 -2.60
CA GLU A 53 -8.54 1.76 -2.99
C GLU A 53 -7.70 2.97 -2.52
N ILE A 54 -7.27 2.95 -1.24
CA ILE A 54 -6.46 4.03 -0.66
C ILE A 54 -5.14 4.19 -1.41
N ILE A 55 -4.41 3.09 -1.65
CA ILE A 55 -3.13 3.11 -2.35
C ILE A 55 -3.33 3.56 -3.79
N THR A 56 -4.30 2.98 -4.52
CA THR A 56 -4.58 3.31 -5.93
C THR A 56 -4.90 4.78 -6.10
N LYS A 57 -5.82 5.31 -5.29
CA LYS A 57 -6.20 6.73 -5.31
C LYS A 57 -4.98 7.63 -5.10
N LYS A 58 -4.08 7.26 -4.18
CA LYS A 58 -2.87 8.04 -3.91
C LYS A 58 -1.87 7.99 -5.07
N ILE A 59 -1.76 6.86 -5.77
CA ILE A 59 -0.94 6.73 -6.98
C ILE A 59 -1.52 7.61 -8.09
N GLU A 60 -2.82 7.54 -8.34
CA GLU A 60 -3.52 8.34 -9.36
C GLU A 60 -3.44 9.85 -9.08
N GLU A 61 -3.61 10.26 -7.82
CA GLU A 61 -3.41 11.65 -7.38
C GLU A 61 -1.98 12.12 -7.67
N ASN A 62 -0.96 11.27 -7.50
CA ASN A 62 0.43 11.61 -7.84
C ASN A 62 0.69 11.61 -9.34
N ALA A 63 0.04 10.74 -10.11
CA ALA A 63 0.16 10.73 -11.57
C ALA A 63 -0.47 12.00 -12.17
N SER A 64 -1.65 12.38 -11.68
CA SER A 64 -2.38 13.59 -12.12
C SER A 64 -1.65 14.89 -11.79
N ARG A 65 -0.87 14.94 -10.70
CA ARG A 65 -0.04 16.11 -10.33
C ARG A 65 1.25 16.23 -11.14
N ARG A 66 1.65 15.17 -11.85
CA ARG A 66 2.89 15.12 -12.66
C ARG A 66 2.66 15.50 -14.13
N ASN A 67 1.40 15.64 -14.56
CA ASN A 67 0.99 16.35 -15.78
C ASN A 67 0.61 17.79 -15.42
#